data_AF-A0A844ELS1-F1
#
_entry.id   AF-A0A844ELS1-F1
#
_cell.length_a   1.000
_cell.length_b   1.000
_cell.length_c   1.000
_cell.angle_alpha   90.00
_cell.angle_beta   90.00
_cell.angle_gamma   90.00
#
_symmetry.space_group_name_H-M   'P 1'
#
loop_
_entity.id
_entity.type
_entity.pdbx_description
1 polymer ?
#
loop_
_entity_poly.entity_id
_entity_poly.type
_entity_poly.pdbx_seq_one_letter_code
_entity_poly.pdbx_strand_id
1 'polypeptide(L)'
;RSKGKNPFYSITLPKATLRLRQGMGRLLRTKDDYGTIFILDPRLLTKRYGSTILANLRNEIPIIKGDISDCILDMVKFFESRN
;
A
#
# COMPACT_ATOMS: atom_id res chain seq x y z
N ARG A 1 -19.98 -12.02 -28.75
CA ARG A 1 -19.70 -11.93 -27.29
C ARG A 1 -18.78 -10.74 -27.06
N SER A 2 -19.33 -9.58 -26.71
CA SER A 2 -18.56 -8.43 -26.25
C SER A 2 -17.70 -8.89 -25.06
N LYS A 3 -16.37 -8.82 -25.19
CA LYS A 3 -15.45 -9.16 -24.10
C LYS A 3 -15.62 -8.08 -23.01
N GLY A 4 -16.66 -8.22 -22.20
CA GLY A 4 -17.00 -7.37 -21.07
C GLY A 4 -15.88 -7.43 -20.04
N LYS A 5 -14.88 -6.57 -20.19
CA LYS A 5 -13.91 -6.31 -19.13
C LYS A 5 -14.68 -5.76 -17.94
N ASN A 6 -14.58 -6.42 -16.80
CA ASN A 6 -15.25 -5.99 -15.58
C ASN A 6 -14.78 -4.55 -15.23
N PRO A 7 -15.69 -3.55 -15.23
CA PRO A 7 -15.34 -2.14 -15.00
C PRO A 7 -14.59 -1.90 -13.68
N PHE A 8 -14.80 -2.77 -12.69
CA PHE A 8 -14.05 -2.73 -11.45
C PHE A 8 -12.54 -2.87 -11.69
N TYR A 9 -12.11 -3.84 -12.50
CA TYR A 9 -10.69 -4.11 -12.74
C TYR A 9 -10.07 -3.12 -13.73
N SER A 10 -10.84 -2.58 -14.67
CA SER A 10 -10.31 -1.64 -15.67
C SER A 10 -10.34 -0.17 -15.23
N ILE A 11 -11.18 0.20 -14.25
CA ILE A 11 -11.37 1.61 -13.85
C ILE A 11 -11.21 1.77 -12.34
N THR A 12 -12.05 1.11 -11.54
CA THR A 12 -12.12 1.33 -10.09
C THR A 12 -10.82 0.97 -9.39
N LEU A 13 -10.27 -0.20 -9.71
CA LEU A 13 -9.05 -0.71 -9.11
C LEU A 13 -7.83 0.17 -9.46
N PRO A 14 -7.56 0.51 -10.73
CA PRO A 14 -6.52 1.49 -11.07
C PRO A 14 -6.69 2.83 -10.35
N LYS A 15 -7.92 3.35 -10.27
CA LYS A 15 -8.20 4.62 -9.59
C LYS A 15 -7.90 4.56 -8.08
N ALA A 16 -8.22 3.43 -7.42
CA ALA A 16 -7.89 3.21 -6.02
C ALA A 16 -6.37 3.12 -5.81
N THR A 17 -5.65 2.38 -6.65
CA THR A 17 -4.19 2.29 -6.62
C THR A 17 -3.54 3.66 -6.80
N LEU A 18 -4.00 4.47 -7.76
CA LEU A 18 -3.49 5.81 -7.98
C LEU A 18 -3.67 6.72 -6.77
N ARG A 19 -4.86 6.70 -6.14
CA ARG A 19 -5.12 7.46 -4.92
C ARG A 19 -4.22 7.05 -3.77
N LEU A 20 -3.96 5.75 -3.62
CA LEU A 20 -3.06 5.25 -2.58
C LEU A 20 -1.63 5.77 -2.80
N ARG A 21 -1.13 5.71 -4.03
CA ARG A 21 0.18 6.30 -4.40
C ARG A 21 0.25 7.80 -4.13
N GLN A 22 -0.81 8.54 -4.46
CA GLN A 22 -0.87 9.99 -4.16
C GLN A 22 -0.85 10.25 -2.65
N GLY A 23 -1.52 9.41 -1.85
CA GLY A 23 -1.44 9.45 -0.39
C GLY A 23 -0.02 9.21 0.11
N MET A 24 0.68 8.21 -0.43
CA MET A 24 2.08 7.93 -0.10
C MET A 24 3.01 9.08 -0.46
N GLY A 25 2.80 9.75 -1.59
CA GLY A 25 3.55 10.95 -1.98
C GLY A 25 3.36 12.14 -1.03
N ARG A 26 2.37 12.11 -0.12
CA ARG A 26 2.29 13.11 0.96
C ARG A 26 3.30 12.88 2.08
N LEU A 27 3.78 11.65 2.23
CA LEU A 27 4.79 11.25 3.22
C LEU A 27 6.21 11.44 2.67
N LEU A 28 6.46 11.06 1.42
CA LEU A 28 7.78 11.15 0.78
C LEU A 28 7.81 12.33 -0.22
N ARG A 29 8.12 13.55 0.25
CA ARG A 29 8.20 14.77 -0.60
C ARG A 29 9.64 15.13 -0.96
N THR A 30 10.57 14.91 -0.04
CA THR A 30 12.01 15.15 -0.22
C THR A 30 12.79 13.83 -0.15
N LYS A 31 14.08 13.86 -0.49
CA LYS A 31 14.96 12.68 -0.41
C LYS A 31 15.23 12.23 1.02
N ASP A 32 15.09 13.14 1.98
CA ASP A 32 15.37 12.92 3.39
C ASP A 32 14.09 12.61 4.18
N ASP A 33 12.92 12.68 3.53
CA ASP A 33 11.67 12.30 4.17
C ASP A 33 11.60 10.79 4.36
N TYR A 34 11.22 10.37 5.56
CA TYR A 34 10.94 8.97 5.88
C TYR A 34 9.75 8.86 6.83
N GLY A 35 9.11 7.70 6.81
CA GLY A 35 8.04 7.38 7.75
C GLY A 35 7.35 6.07 7.40
N THR A 36 6.26 5.79 8.11
CA THR A 36 5.47 4.57 7.96
C THR A 36 4.02 4.89 7.61
N ILE A 37 3.35 3.97 6.90
CA ILE A 37 1.94 4.09 6.52
C ILE A 37 1.22 2.82 6.97
N PHE A 38 0.18 3.00 7.77
CA PHE A 38 -0.70 1.90 8.17
C PHE A 38 -1.92 1.87 7.27
N ILE A 39 -2.16 0.73 6.62
CA ILE A 39 -3.38 0.50 5.83
C ILE A 39 -4.25 -0.50 6.57
N LEU A 40 -5.30 0.00 7.22
CA LEU A 40 -6.24 -0.78 8.03
C LEU A 40 -7.40 -1.34 7.20
N ASP A 41 -7.11 -1.79 5.99
CA ASP A 41 -8.09 -2.35 5.07
C ASP A 41 -7.80 -3.84 4.81
N PRO A 42 -8.55 -4.77 5.43
CA PRO A 42 -8.31 -6.20 5.27
C PRO A 42 -8.54 -6.67 3.83
N ARG A 43 -9.21 -5.88 2.97
CA ARG A 43 -9.42 -6.22 1.55
C ARG A 43 -8.11 -6.33 0.78
N LEU A 44 -7.05 -5.66 1.22
CA LEU A 44 -5.72 -5.81 0.61
C LEU A 44 -5.14 -7.22 0.78
N LEU A 45 -5.52 -7.93 1.84
CA LEU A 45 -5.06 -9.28 2.13
C LEU A 45 -6.07 -10.35 1.70
N THR A 46 -7.36 -10.06 1.86
CA THR A 46 -8.44 -11.05 1.67
C THR A 46 -8.99 -11.11 0.26
N LYS A 47 -8.90 -10.03 -0.53
CA LYS A 47 -9.46 -10.00 -1.90
C LYS A 47 -8.37 -10.23 -2.94
N ARG A 48 -8.71 -10.96 -4.01
CA ARG A 48 -7.79 -11.28 -5.11
C ARG A 48 -7.15 -10.06 -5.75
N TYR A 49 -7.88 -8.94 -5.86
CA TYR A 49 -7.32 -7.69 -6.40
C TYR A 49 -6.34 -6.99 -5.44
N GLY A 50 -6.38 -7.33 -4.15
CA GLY A 50 -5.48 -6.78 -3.13
C GLY A 50 -4.02 -7.14 -3.42
N SER A 51 -3.76 -8.37 -3.89
CA SER A 51 -2.41 -8.78 -4.30
C SER A 51 -1.90 -7.95 -5.48
N THR A 52 -2.78 -7.55 -6.42
CA THR A 52 -2.43 -6.65 -7.52
C THR A 52 -2.02 -5.27 -6.99
N ILE A 53 -2.78 -4.70 -6.06
CA ILE A 53 -2.42 -3.41 -5.43
C ILE A 53 -1.07 -3.53 -4.73
N LEU A 54 -0.90 -4.53 -3.87
CA LEU A 54 0.32 -4.72 -3.09
C LEU A 54 1.54 -4.99 -3.97
N ALA A 55 1.40 -5.74 -5.06
CA ALA A 55 2.49 -5.97 -6.01
C ALA A 55 2.96 -4.66 -6.67
N ASN A 56 2.03 -3.76 -7.01
CA ASN A 56 2.41 -2.45 -7.56
C ASN A 56 3.18 -1.58 -6.55
N LEU A 57 2.89 -1.71 -5.25
CA LEU A 57 3.55 -0.91 -4.20
C LEU A 57 4.90 -1.49 -3.76
N ARG A 58 5.06 -2.82 -3.79
CA ARG A 58 6.29 -3.51 -3.33
C ARG A 58 7.56 -3.12 -4.10
N ASN A 59 7.39 -2.65 -5.34
CA ASN A 59 8.53 -2.19 -6.15
C ASN A 59 9.11 -0.86 -5.63
N GLU A 60 8.37 -0.15 -4.78
CA GLU A 60 8.71 1.20 -4.32
C GLU A 60 8.99 1.23 -2.81
N ILE A 61 8.29 0.43 -2.00
CA ILE A 61 8.42 0.41 -0.54
C ILE A 61 8.30 -1.00 0.05
N PRO A 62 8.98 -1.30 1.17
CA PRO A 62 8.76 -2.53 1.92
C PRO A 62 7.32 -2.57 2.47
N ILE A 63 6.72 -3.76 2.47
CA ILE A 63 5.35 -3.96 2.98
C ILE A 63 5.36 -5.06 4.04
N ILE A 64 4.89 -4.70 5.22
CA ILE A 64 4.73 -5.58 6.37
C ILE A 64 3.25 -5.82 6.57
N LYS A 65 2.92 -7.06 6.95
CA LYS A 65 1.56 -7.55 7.11
C LYS A 65 1.53 -8.37 8.39
N GLY A 66 0.49 -8.23 9.18
CA GLY A 66 0.35 -8.97 10.43
C GLY A 66 -0.66 -8.29 11.32
N ASP A 67 -0.65 -8.69 12.58
CA ASP A 67 -1.40 -8.01 13.61
C ASP A 67 -0.84 -6.61 13.85
N ILE A 68 -1.71 -5.72 14.33
CA ILE A 68 -1.35 -4.31 14.54
C ILE A 68 -0.15 -4.17 15.49
N SER A 69 -0.05 -5.05 16.49
CA SER A 69 1.05 -5.09 17.44
C SER A 69 2.39 -5.33 16.76
N ASP A 70 2.46 -6.29 15.83
CA ASP A 70 3.70 -6.60 15.09
C ASP A 70 4.09 -5.43 14.19
N CYS A 71 3.12 -4.82 13.52
CA CYS A 71 3.36 -3.65 12.67
C CYS A 71 3.82 -2.42 13.48
N ILE A 72 3.31 -2.24 14.70
CA ILE A 72 3.77 -1.19 15.61
C ILE A 72 5.22 -1.45 16.03
N LEU A 73 5.55 -2.69 16.41
CA LEU A 73 6.92 -3.06 16.78
C LEU A 73 7.91 -2.80 15.63
N ASP A 74 7.53 -3.12 14.41
CA ASP A 74 8.36 -2.84 13.24
C ASP A 74 8.52 -1.33 12.98
N MET A 75 7.42 -0.57 13.09
CA MET A 75 7.47 0.89 12.97
C MET A 75 8.47 1.49 13.96
N VAL A 76 8.43 1.07 15.23
CA VAL A 76 9.36 1.56 16.26
C VAL A 76 10.80 1.27 15.84
N LYS A 77 11.11 0.02 15.46
CA LYS A 77 12.45 -0.37 14.98
C LYS A 77 12.91 0.46 13.78
N PHE A 78 12.01 0.74 12.84
CA PHE A 78 12.30 1.56 11.67
C PHE A 78 12.74 2.97 12.07
N PHE A 79 12.00 3.64 12.97
CA PHE A 79 12.34 4.98 13.42
C PHE A 79 13.60 5.00 14.30
N GLU A 80 13.80 4.00 15.17
CA GLU A 80 15.02 3.88 15.98
C GLU A 80 16.28 3.70 15.11
N SER A 81 16.19 2.95 14.01
CA SER A 81 17.33 2.75 13.09
C SER A 81 17.72 4.00 12.28
N ARG A 82 16.88 5.05 12.31
CA ARG A 82 17.03 6.28 11.52
C ARG A 82 17.32 7.50 12.40
N ASN A 83 17.40 7.30 13.71
CA ASN A 83 17.76 8.31 14.71
C ASN A 83 19.24 8.14 15.08
#